data_AF-A0A2N2NFD7-F1
#
_entry.id   AF-A0A2N2NFD7-F1
#
_cell.length_a   1.000
_cell.length_b   1.000
_cell.length_c   1.000
_cell.angle_alpha   90.00
_cell.angle_beta   90.00
_cell.angle_gamma   90.00
#
_symmetry.space_group_name_H-M   'P 1'
#
loop_
_entity.id
_entity.type
_entity.pdbx_description
1 polymer ?
#
loop_
_entity_poly.entity_id
_entity_poly.type
_entity_poly.pdbx_seq_one_letter_code
_entity_poly.pdbx_strand_id
1 'polypeptide(L)'
;MKRSSLGVKMMLFSIKFIRIIMLLGIIISLGSNNFQVNATSNNPPVITTIDRNIDIPFSVTTQDIGVARTQKVSMNTTAFETIAQNLFTDKDAKQTARFQIFPDLTFDATFDQINHTIHSGYIMSGKLNNDPDSSILIVSTDGVISANLEIQGKQYQLRDNGQGMYQFEEVDQTQFPEELDIIPDLSESSEFVFEQLLDTTSADNGFMIDVLVVYTAAARSGAGGTINMLNLINLAVSETNTGYERSGIFSRMRLVHTAEINYDEAILSTNTGWGTALSQLTNQDNVIDEVRNMRNTYGADLVVMIVNNMTYCGIGWLMTPNYTYDSVGNSVVSRACTTGYYSFAHETGHNMGAHHDRLNTGGGTAMYSYSYGYQAPDSSFRTIMAYNCSAGCPRINNWSNPEVLYNGKPTGVLATASNSADNRLTLNNTAPIVSNFRATKVVPVAPTNLAVQDVKSTDITVTFADNSTDELGFKVEHSTDGATWSSFLTLAANTTSFVDQSPVCGSQFFYRVYAYNQNGNSSYSNIATTGLIDCSPPAPLTDIRVLPSISSITLDWQTSNNDVTYVVQIQDELSRMMALDQGLEINQLPITLSGLEKGTTYIITITATNDFGTTVNDPITVKTMSEVVYLPLTSKQ
;
A
#
# COMPACT_ATOMS: atom_id res chain seq x y z
N MET A 1 -29.57 -34.12 46.56
CA MET A 1 -29.32 -32.78 47.12
C MET A 1 -27.82 -32.53 47.12
N LYS A 2 -27.42 -31.31 46.78
CA LYS A 2 -26.07 -30.77 46.51
C LYS A 2 -24.91 -31.22 47.40
N ARG A 3 -23.74 -31.24 46.74
CA ARG A 3 -22.42 -30.65 47.12
C ARG A 3 -21.34 -31.49 47.83
N SER A 4 -20.22 -31.63 47.09
CA SER A 4 -18.82 -31.32 47.42
C SER A 4 -18.06 -32.11 48.49
N SER A 5 -16.95 -32.75 48.07
CA SER A 5 -15.59 -32.51 48.59
C SER A 5 -14.58 -33.19 47.64
N LEU A 6 -13.66 -32.49 46.98
CA LEU A 6 -12.37 -31.99 47.49
C LEU A 6 -11.30 -33.10 47.68
N GLY A 7 -10.19 -32.96 46.95
CA GLY A 7 -8.84 -33.29 47.46
C GLY A 7 -8.17 -34.53 46.85
N VAL A 8 -7.16 -34.35 45.99
CA VAL A 8 -5.70 -34.35 46.29
C VAL A 8 -5.11 -35.76 46.10
N LYS A 9 -4.44 -36.07 44.97
CA LYS A 9 -3.04 -35.80 44.55
C LYS A 9 -2.01 -36.79 45.14
N MET A 10 -1.04 -37.10 44.26
CA MET A 10 0.28 -37.74 44.45
C MET A 10 0.37 -39.25 44.16
N MET A 11 0.99 -39.64 43.03
CA MET A 11 2.45 -39.80 42.78
C MET A 11 2.92 -41.17 43.31
N LEU A 12 3.64 -42.02 42.59
CA LEU A 12 4.98 -41.80 42.02
C LEU A 12 5.39 -43.05 41.21
N PHE A 13 6.08 -42.82 40.07
CA PHE A 13 7.37 -43.42 39.67
C PHE A 13 7.56 -44.95 39.75
N SER A 14 8.16 -45.64 38.76
CA SER A 14 9.53 -45.45 38.29
C SER A 14 9.88 -46.67 37.39
N ILE A 15 10.56 -46.59 36.23
CA ILE A 15 12.04 -46.74 35.99
C ILE A 15 12.18 -47.45 34.61
N LYS A 16 13.08 -47.18 33.64
CA LYS A 16 14.18 -46.21 33.40
C LYS A 16 14.76 -46.48 31.98
N PHE A 17 15.07 -45.44 31.17
CA PHE A 17 16.42 -44.96 30.74
C PHE A 17 17.10 -45.79 29.60
N ILE A 18 17.68 -45.27 28.48
CA ILE A 18 18.86 -44.35 28.38
C ILE A 18 19.28 -44.01 26.89
N ARG A 19 19.58 -42.71 26.62
CA ARG A 19 20.69 -42.07 25.82
C ARG A 19 20.81 -42.25 24.27
N ILE A 20 21.32 -41.35 23.39
CA ILE A 20 22.08 -40.05 23.43
C ILE A 20 22.23 -39.41 22.00
N ILE A 21 22.05 -38.07 21.90
CA ILE A 21 22.84 -36.96 21.22
C ILE A 21 23.16 -36.88 19.70
N MET A 22 22.76 -35.72 19.10
CA MET A 22 23.34 -34.76 18.09
C MET A 22 24.19 -35.25 16.88
N LEU A 23 24.22 -34.65 15.67
CA LEU A 23 24.21 -33.24 15.23
C LEU A 23 24.04 -33.13 13.67
N LEU A 24 23.36 -32.07 13.20
CA LEU A 24 23.53 -31.29 11.93
C LEU A 24 23.26 -31.86 10.51
N GLY A 25 22.36 -31.17 9.76
CA GLY A 25 22.62 -30.75 8.37
C GLY A 25 21.50 -30.89 7.32
N ILE A 26 21.00 -29.72 6.82
CA ILE A 26 20.45 -29.46 5.45
C ILE A 26 18.98 -29.92 5.21
N ILE A 27 18.00 -29.22 4.61
CA ILE A 27 17.54 -27.84 4.26
C ILE A 27 16.22 -28.04 3.44
N ILE A 28 15.25 -27.07 3.46
CA ILE A 28 14.04 -26.89 2.57
C ILE A 28 12.84 -27.85 2.84
N SER A 29 11.54 -27.47 2.88
CA SER A 29 10.78 -26.22 2.62
C SER A 29 9.31 -26.36 3.09
N LEU A 30 8.76 -25.25 3.59
CA LEU A 30 7.41 -24.66 3.44
C LEU A 30 6.15 -25.54 3.49
N GLY A 31 5.26 -25.17 4.42
CA GLY A 31 3.85 -25.56 4.47
C GLY A 31 3.11 -24.73 5.52
N SER A 32 2.60 -23.57 5.09
CA SER A 32 1.36 -22.94 5.58
C SER A 32 1.06 -22.99 7.08
N ASN A 33 1.62 -22.05 7.85
CA ASN A 33 0.95 -21.58 9.06
C ASN A 33 -0.11 -20.55 8.64
N ASN A 34 -1.34 -21.03 8.43
CA ASN A 34 -2.54 -20.20 8.47
C ASN A 34 -2.67 -19.58 9.86
N PHE A 35 -2.00 -18.45 10.10
CA PHE A 35 -2.45 -17.52 11.12
C PHE A 35 -3.63 -16.74 10.56
N GLN A 36 -4.79 -17.40 10.50
CA GLN A 36 -6.04 -16.64 10.58
C GLN A 36 -6.14 -16.11 12.00
N VAL A 37 -5.69 -14.87 12.19
CA VAL A 37 -6.18 -14.07 13.32
C VAL A 37 -7.63 -13.75 12.99
N ASN A 38 -8.54 -14.64 13.41
CA ASN A 38 -9.94 -14.27 13.50
C ASN A 38 -10.03 -13.02 14.39
N ALA A 39 -10.47 -11.91 13.81
CA ALA A 39 -10.78 -10.69 14.52
C ALA A 39 -11.98 -10.92 15.44
N THR A 40 -11.77 -11.56 16.60
CA THR A 40 -12.76 -11.66 17.68
C THR A 40 -12.50 -10.64 18.79
N SER A 41 -11.96 -9.48 18.43
CA SER A 41 -11.80 -8.33 19.31
C SER A 41 -12.38 -7.11 18.61
N ASN A 42 -13.50 -6.58 19.11
CA ASN A 42 -14.07 -5.29 18.69
C ASN A 42 -13.15 -4.09 18.98
N ASN A 43 -11.92 -4.32 19.45
CA ASN A 43 -10.95 -3.27 19.72
C ASN A 43 -9.80 -3.34 18.70
N PRO A 44 -9.44 -2.20 18.08
CA PRO A 44 -8.30 -2.12 17.18
C PRO A 44 -6.98 -2.48 17.90
N PRO A 45 -6.02 -3.12 17.21
CA PRO A 45 -4.70 -3.39 17.75
C PRO A 45 -3.99 -2.09 18.15
N VAL A 46 -3.34 -2.09 19.31
CA VAL A 46 -2.59 -0.94 19.82
C VAL A 46 -1.19 -0.92 19.21
N ILE A 47 -0.87 0.14 18.48
CA ILE A 47 0.40 0.35 17.77
C ILE A 47 1.40 1.10 18.62
N THR A 48 0.97 2.14 19.33
CA THR A 48 1.83 2.92 20.22
C THR A 48 1.31 2.91 21.64
N THR A 49 2.23 2.80 22.60
CA THR A 49 1.95 2.92 24.03
C THR A 49 2.88 3.92 24.68
N ILE A 50 2.36 4.69 25.63
CA ILE A 50 3.17 5.67 26.37
C ILE A 50 4.29 4.97 27.15
N ASP A 51 5.53 5.32 26.84
CA ASP A 51 6.68 4.79 27.58
C ASP A 51 7.02 5.71 28.76
N ARG A 52 6.82 5.21 29.98
CA ARG A 52 7.06 5.95 31.23
C ARG A 52 8.43 5.65 31.86
N ASN A 53 9.21 4.73 31.28
CA ASN A 53 10.42 4.17 31.91
C ASN A 53 11.72 4.65 31.25
N ILE A 54 11.68 5.69 30.41
CA ILE A 54 12.84 6.16 29.65
C ILE A 54 13.34 7.51 30.19
N ASP A 55 14.27 7.41 31.15
CA ASP A 55 15.12 8.51 31.63
C ASP A 55 16.23 8.91 30.63
N ILE A 56 16.27 8.28 29.44
CA ILE A 56 17.27 8.57 28.41
C ILE A 56 16.83 9.82 27.62
N PRO A 57 17.63 10.91 27.55
CA PRO A 57 17.27 12.07 26.75
C PRO A 57 17.07 11.67 25.30
N PHE A 58 15.95 12.08 24.69
CA PHE A 58 15.79 12.03 23.23
C PHE A 58 16.77 13.08 22.69
N SER A 59 17.98 12.65 22.37
CA SER A 59 19.08 13.53 22.01
C SER A 59 18.93 14.02 20.57
N VAL A 60 17.89 14.82 20.31
CA VAL A 60 17.96 15.85 19.27
C VAL A 60 18.32 17.12 20.03
N THR A 61 19.59 17.51 19.96
CA THR A 61 20.23 18.53 20.82
C THR A 61 19.72 19.96 20.62
N THR A 62 18.66 20.16 19.84
CA THR A 62 17.96 21.42 19.69
C THR A 62 16.48 21.12 19.67
N GLN A 63 15.71 21.76 20.55
CA GLN A 63 14.26 21.82 20.40
C GLN A 63 14.00 22.42 19.01
N ASP A 64 13.57 21.59 18.06
CA ASP A 64 13.20 22.05 16.73
C ASP A 64 12.08 23.09 16.90
N ILE A 65 12.21 24.22 16.21
CA ILE A 65 11.19 25.27 16.20
C ILE A 65 9.87 24.63 15.71
N GLY A 66 8.76 24.98 16.33
CA GLY A 66 7.45 24.43 15.96
C GLY A 66 7.05 23.16 16.70
N VAL A 67 7.67 22.83 17.84
CA VAL A 67 7.24 21.72 18.70
C VAL A 67 6.58 22.26 19.98
N ALA A 68 5.27 22.03 20.13
CA ALA A 68 4.46 22.45 21.28
C ALA A 68 4.70 21.57 22.52
N ARG A 69 4.70 20.26 22.32
CA ARG A 69 4.98 19.25 23.36
C ARG A 69 5.39 17.94 22.74
N THR A 70 6.05 17.10 23.53
CA THR A 70 6.58 15.82 23.05
C THR A 70 6.23 14.67 24.00
N GLN A 71 6.17 13.46 23.47
CA GLN A 71 5.87 12.25 24.24
C GLN A 71 6.54 11.01 23.64
N LYS A 72 7.38 10.35 24.44
CA LYS A 72 8.02 9.08 24.05
C LYS A 72 7.00 7.96 24.06
N VAL A 73 7.12 7.06 23.09
CA VAL A 73 6.25 5.90 22.92
C VAL A 73 7.05 4.66 22.56
N SER A 74 6.58 3.50 22.99
CA SER A 74 7.02 2.21 22.47
C SER A 74 6.14 1.83 21.28
N MET A 75 6.73 1.20 20.26
CA MET A 75 6.04 0.79 19.04
C MET A 75 5.87 -0.73 18.97
N ASN A 76 4.65 -1.18 18.68
CA ASN A 76 4.34 -2.59 18.41
C ASN A 76 4.52 -2.87 16.91
N THR A 77 5.78 -3.07 16.51
CA THR A 77 6.15 -3.25 15.10
C THR A 77 5.50 -4.48 14.47
N THR A 78 5.35 -5.58 15.21
CA THR A 78 4.68 -6.80 14.70
C THR A 78 3.21 -6.56 14.35
N ALA A 79 2.46 -5.86 15.20
CA ALA A 79 1.06 -5.52 14.88
C ALA A 79 0.97 -4.57 13.68
N PHE A 80 1.91 -3.64 13.58
CA PHE A 80 1.99 -2.70 12.47
C PHE A 80 2.30 -3.40 11.13
N GLU A 81 3.29 -4.29 11.09
CA GLU A 81 3.63 -5.09 9.91
C GLU A 81 2.47 -6.01 9.49
N THR A 82 1.72 -6.55 10.44
CA THR A 82 0.52 -7.36 10.14
C THR A 82 -0.54 -6.52 9.42
N ILE A 83 -0.78 -5.27 9.85
CA ILE A 83 -1.69 -4.35 9.17
C ILE A 83 -1.24 -4.07 7.74
N ALA A 84 0.04 -3.76 7.55
CA ALA A 84 0.60 -3.50 6.22
C ALA A 84 0.46 -4.72 5.30
N GLN A 85 0.78 -5.93 5.80
CA GLN A 85 0.66 -7.16 5.03
C GLN A 85 -0.79 -7.46 4.62
N ASN A 86 -1.76 -7.18 5.50
CA ASN A 86 -3.18 -7.34 5.17
C ASN A 86 -3.59 -6.38 4.05
N LEU A 87 -3.18 -5.11 4.10
CA LEU A 87 -3.46 -4.13 3.04
C LEU A 87 -2.81 -4.50 1.70
N PHE A 88 -1.60 -5.09 1.72
CA PHE A 88 -0.96 -5.60 0.50
C PHE A 88 -1.68 -6.82 -0.07
N THR A 89 -2.33 -7.63 0.78
CA THR A 89 -3.03 -8.84 0.37
C THR A 89 -4.41 -8.52 -0.20
N ASP A 90 -5.11 -7.57 0.40
CA ASP A 90 -6.42 -7.09 -0.01
C ASP A 90 -6.46 -5.56 0.04
N LYS A 91 -6.30 -4.93 -1.13
CA LYS A 91 -6.28 -3.46 -1.26
C LYS A 91 -7.63 -2.82 -0.95
N ASP A 92 -8.72 -3.58 -0.97
CA ASP A 92 -10.06 -3.10 -0.63
C ASP A 92 -10.37 -3.25 0.88
N ALA A 93 -9.54 -4.01 1.62
CA ALA A 93 -9.71 -4.21 3.04
C ALA A 93 -9.33 -2.95 3.84
N LYS A 94 -10.21 -2.55 4.76
CA LYS A 94 -9.90 -1.53 5.74
C LYS A 94 -9.24 -2.15 6.97
N GLN A 95 -8.13 -1.57 7.42
CA GLN A 95 -7.44 -2.00 8.64
C GLN A 95 -7.53 -0.91 9.71
N THR A 96 -7.91 -1.27 10.92
CA THR A 96 -8.00 -0.33 12.04
C THR A 96 -6.81 -0.47 12.99
N ALA A 97 -6.34 0.63 13.58
CA ALA A 97 -5.26 0.62 14.55
C ALA A 97 -5.40 1.73 15.60
N ARG A 98 -4.93 1.49 16.82
CA ARG A 98 -4.99 2.47 17.92
C ARG A 98 -3.62 3.03 18.24
N PHE A 99 -3.53 4.34 18.31
CA PHE A 99 -2.31 5.08 18.64
C PHE A 99 -2.52 5.86 19.94
N GLN A 100 -1.77 5.51 20.99
CA GLN A 100 -1.61 6.40 22.14
C GLN A 100 -0.55 7.44 21.79
N ILE A 101 -0.95 8.71 21.72
CA ILE A 101 -0.10 9.83 21.32
C ILE A 101 0.45 10.53 22.57
N PHE A 102 -0.47 10.94 23.45
CA PHE A 102 -0.17 11.56 24.74
C PHE A 102 -0.97 10.86 25.86
N PRO A 103 -0.64 11.06 27.14
CA PRO A 103 -1.41 10.49 28.25
C PRO A 103 -2.90 10.85 28.21
N ASP A 104 -3.23 12.01 27.64
CA ASP A 104 -4.58 12.56 27.45
C ASP A 104 -5.12 12.37 26.03
N LEU A 105 -4.36 11.78 25.10
CA LEU A 105 -4.70 11.72 23.68
C LEU A 105 -4.46 10.35 23.04
N THR A 106 -5.53 9.77 22.51
CA THR A 106 -5.51 8.50 21.77
C THR A 106 -6.35 8.65 20.51
N PHE A 107 -5.86 8.10 19.40
CA PHE A 107 -6.58 8.06 18.13
C PHE A 107 -6.78 6.63 17.64
N ASP A 108 -7.95 6.38 17.05
CA ASP A 108 -8.19 5.17 16.26
C ASP A 108 -8.08 5.55 14.78
N ALA A 109 -7.11 4.96 14.08
CA ALA A 109 -6.91 5.12 12.65
C ALA A 109 -7.65 4.02 11.89
N THR A 110 -8.19 4.37 10.72
CA THR A 110 -8.64 3.41 9.70
C THR A 110 -7.81 3.65 8.44
N PHE A 111 -6.98 2.67 8.08
CA PHE A 111 -6.19 2.65 6.86
C PHE A 111 -6.98 1.95 5.75
N ASP A 112 -6.95 2.55 4.57
CA ASP A 112 -7.62 2.05 3.37
C ASP A 112 -6.74 2.15 2.11
N GLN A 113 -5.47 2.54 2.28
CA GLN A 113 -4.52 2.68 1.19
C GLN A 113 -3.13 2.27 1.63
N ILE A 114 -2.42 1.60 0.72
CA ILE A 114 -1.00 1.26 0.86
C ILE A 114 -0.29 1.37 -0.50
N ASN A 115 0.88 1.99 -0.50
CA ASN A 115 1.71 2.18 -1.69
C ASN A 115 3.18 1.90 -1.37
N HIS A 116 3.95 1.47 -2.36
CA HIS A 116 5.40 1.35 -2.21
C HIS A 116 6.07 2.73 -2.26
N THR A 117 7.19 2.89 -1.55
CA THR A 117 8.10 4.03 -1.77
C THR A 117 9.04 3.69 -2.94
N ILE A 118 9.76 4.69 -3.49
CA ILE A 118 10.81 4.41 -4.49
C ILE A 118 12.05 3.73 -3.89
N HIS A 119 12.15 3.70 -2.56
CA HIS A 119 13.14 2.94 -1.81
C HIS A 119 12.48 1.66 -1.27
N SER A 120 13.23 0.82 -0.56
CA SER A 120 12.67 -0.37 0.09
C SER A 120 11.75 0.01 1.25
N GLY A 121 10.47 0.25 0.96
CA GLY A 121 9.50 0.69 1.96
C GLY A 121 8.07 0.80 1.45
N TYR A 122 7.20 1.33 2.31
CA TYR A 122 5.79 1.55 2.00
C TYR A 122 5.21 2.74 2.75
N ILE A 123 4.11 3.26 2.23
CA ILE A 123 3.31 4.35 2.77
C ILE A 123 1.91 3.82 3.00
N MET A 124 1.38 4.01 4.21
CA MET A 124 -0.03 3.77 4.52
C MET A 124 -0.73 5.09 4.79
N SER A 125 -1.90 5.26 4.20
CA SER A 125 -2.77 6.43 4.38
C SER A 125 -4.13 6.02 4.93
N GLY A 126 -4.77 6.94 5.67
CA GLY A 126 -6.06 6.69 6.27
C GLY A 126 -6.64 7.89 7.01
N LYS A 127 -7.69 7.64 7.79
CA LYS A 127 -8.44 8.63 8.56
C LYS A 127 -8.39 8.33 10.06
N LEU A 128 -8.42 9.38 10.88
CA LEU A 128 -8.43 9.31 12.34
C LEU A 128 -9.86 9.50 12.85
N ASN A 129 -10.28 8.67 13.81
CA ASN A 129 -11.57 8.75 14.51
C ASN A 129 -12.80 8.84 13.59
N ASN A 130 -12.72 8.29 12.37
CA ASN A 130 -13.71 8.45 11.31
C ASN A 130 -14.04 9.91 10.94
N ASP A 131 -13.12 10.84 11.24
CA ASP A 131 -13.23 12.24 10.85
C ASP A 131 -12.79 12.38 9.37
N PRO A 132 -13.68 12.82 8.46
CA PRO A 132 -13.35 12.96 7.04
C PRO A 132 -12.30 14.04 6.78
N ASP A 133 -12.18 15.05 7.65
CA ASP A 133 -11.24 16.16 7.54
C ASP A 133 -9.89 15.85 8.19
N SER A 134 -9.74 14.66 8.79
CA SER A 134 -8.48 14.18 9.33
C SER A 134 -7.63 13.45 8.29
N SER A 135 -6.36 13.21 8.61
CA SER A 135 -5.52 12.28 7.88
C SER A 135 -4.45 11.66 8.77
N ILE A 136 -4.06 10.43 8.45
CA ILE A 136 -2.84 9.82 8.96
C ILE A 136 -2.04 9.30 7.78
N LEU A 137 -0.76 9.65 7.73
CA LEU A 137 0.22 9.17 6.77
C LEU A 137 1.35 8.52 7.56
N ILE A 138 1.67 7.27 7.25
CA ILE A 138 2.77 6.54 7.87
C ILE A 138 3.69 6.01 6.79
N VAL A 139 4.98 6.30 6.91
CA VAL A 139 6.03 5.76 6.04
C VAL A 139 6.89 4.80 6.85
N SER A 140 7.20 3.65 6.26
CA SER A 140 8.19 2.70 6.76
C SER A 140 9.26 2.48 5.69
N THR A 141 10.50 2.82 5.99
CA THR A 141 11.67 2.55 5.13
C THR A 141 12.70 1.78 5.96
N ASP A 142 13.12 0.61 5.47
CA ASP A 142 14.06 -0.28 6.18
C ASP A 142 13.71 -0.53 7.67
N GLY A 143 12.41 -0.58 7.99
CA GLY A 143 11.89 -0.82 9.34
C GLY A 143 11.83 0.40 10.27
N VAL A 144 12.30 1.57 9.82
CA VAL A 144 12.14 2.83 10.55
C VAL A 144 10.82 3.48 10.15
N ILE A 145 10.00 3.79 11.15
CA ILE A 145 8.66 4.31 10.92
C ILE A 145 8.60 5.81 11.24
N SER A 146 7.94 6.58 10.39
CA SER A 146 7.62 7.99 10.65
C SER A 146 6.19 8.26 10.23
N ALA A 147 5.53 9.21 10.89
CA ALA A 147 4.12 9.49 10.61
C ALA A 147 3.77 10.96 10.75
N ASN A 148 2.81 11.42 9.95
CA ASN A 148 2.12 12.69 10.10
C ASN A 148 0.63 12.44 10.33
N LEU A 149 0.07 13.09 11.34
CA LEU A 149 -1.33 13.01 11.71
C LEU A 149 -1.92 14.42 11.72
N GLU A 150 -3.05 14.61 11.05
CA GLU A 150 -3.83 15.84 11.06
C GLU A 150 -5.22 15.57 11.63
N ILE A 151 -5.66 16.37 12.58
CA ILE A 151 -7.05 16.36 13.05
C ILE A 151 -7.43 17.74 13.59
N GLN A 152 -8.55 18.29 13.13
CA GLN A 152 -9.06 19.60 13.57
C GLN A 152 -8.02 20.74 13.50
N GLY A 153 -7.15 20.70 12.49
CA GLY A 153 -6.12 21.72 12.24
C GLY A 153 -4.87 21.57 13.11
N LYS A 154 -4.85 20.57 14.02
CA LYS A 154 -3.65 20.20 14.76
C LYS A 154 -2.86 19.13 14.01
N GLN A 155 -1.54 19.21 14.12
CA GLN A 155 -0.62 18.26 13.53
C GLN A 155 0.17 17.52 14.61
N TYR A 156 0.38 16.23 14.39
CA TYR A 156 1.24 15.40 15.23
C TYR A 156 2.21 14.61 14.34
N GLN A 157 3.46 14.53 14.77
CA GLN A 157 4.50 13.85 14.02
C GLN A 157 5.11 12.74 14.87
N LEU A 158 5.23 11.54 14.31
CA LEU A 158 6.01 10.45 14.90
C LEU A 158 7.43 10.49 14.33
N ARG A 159 8.40 10.69 15.21
CA ARG A 159 9.83 10.73 14.90
C ARG A 159 10.55 9.56 15.55
N ASP A 160 11.59 9.07 14.88
CA ASP A 160 12.58 8.13 15.42
C ASP A 160 13.91 8.88 15.63
N ASN A 161 14.68 8.50 16.64
CA ASN A 161 15.97 9.12 16.94
C ASN A 161 17.20 8.38 16.35
N GLY A 162 16.99 7.40 15.48
CA GLY A 162 18.04 6.53 14.92
C GLY A 162 18.57 5.47 15.88
N GLN A 163 18.00 5.36 17.08
CA GLN A 163 18.39 4.39 18.12
C GLN A 163 17.24 3.43 18.50
N GLY A 164 16.22 3.32 17.65
CA GLY A 164 15.07 2.45 17.86
C GLY A 164 14.07 3.00 18.88
N MET A 165 13.96 4.32 18.95
CA MET A 165 13.24 5.03 19.99
C MET A 165 12.34 6.08 19.36
N TYR A 166 11.05 5.98 19.67
CA TYR A 166 10.01 6.77 19.02
C TYR A 166 9.44 7.86 19.92
N GLN A 167 9.09 8.99 19.33
CA GLN A 167 8.47 10.12 20.01
C GLN A 167 7.42 10.78 19.13
N PHE A 168 6.27 11.10 19.72
CA PHE A 168 5.31 12.01 19.14
C PHE A 168 5.64 13.45 19.50
N GLU A 169 5.44 14.34 18.53
CA GLU A 169 5.54 15.80 18.66
C GLU A 169 4.21 16.41 18.24
N GLU A 170 3.65 17.32 19.05
CA GLU A 170 2.55 18.19 18.62
C GLU A 170 3.17 19.44 17.98
N VAL A 171 2.78 19.75 16.75
CA VAL A 171 3.34 20.87 16.00
C VAL A 171 2.68 22.18 16.42
N ASP A 172 3.48 23.17 16.78
CA ASP A 172 3.05 24.56 16.97
C ASP A 172 3.32 25.37 15.71
N GLN A 173 2.29 25.51 14.87
CA GLN A 173 2.40 26.25 13.62
C GLN A 173 2.72 27.74 13.81
N THR A 174 2.49 28.31 15.00
CA THR A 174 2.71 29.74 15.27
C THR A 174 4.18 30.09 15.43
N GLN A 175 5.04 29.10 15.62
CA GLN A 175 6.48 29.29 15.79
C GLN A 175 7.26 29.26 14.48
N PHE A 176 6.64 28.83 13.38
CA PHE A 176 7.31 28.79 12.09
C PHE A 176 7.41 30.19 11.47
N PRO A 177 8.55 30.55 10.85
CA PRO A 177 8.64 31.74 10.03
C PRO A 177 7.74 31.60 8.80
N GLU A 178 7.35 32.73 8.20
CA GLU A 178 6.69 32.71 6.90
C GLU A 178 7.68 32.29 5.78
N GLU A 179 7.13 31.82 4.67
CA GLU A 179 7.85 31.61 3.42
C GLU A 179 8.36 32.94 2.81
N LEU A 180 9.34 32.89 1.89
CA LEU A 180 9.86 34.08 1.20
C LEU A 180 9.09 34.39 -0.09
N ASP A 181 8.76 35.68 -0.26
CA ASP A 181 8.20 36.22 -1.49
C ASP A 181 9.33 36.62 -2.45
N ILE A 182 9.64 35.79 -3.45
CA ILE A 182 10.45 36.27 -4.59
C ILE A 182 9.71 36.03 -5.90
N ILE A 183 9.45 37.14 -6.58
CA ILE A 183 8.96 37.18 -7.96
C ILE A 183 10.20 37.13 -8.85
N PRO A 184 10.22 36.35 -9.94
CA PRO A 184 11.31 36.40 -10.90
C PRO A 184 11.57 37.84 -11.33
N ASP A 185 12.75 38.38 -11.03
CA ASP A 185 13.23 39.58 -11.68
C ASP A 185 13.62 39.19 -13.10
N LEU A 186 12.72 39.47 -14.05
CA LEU A 186 12.93 39.22 -15.47
C LEU A 186 14.10 40.05 -16.05
N SER A 187 14.78 40.90 -15.27
CA SER A 187 15.97 41.62 -15.73
C SER A 187 17.25 40.77 -15.72
N GLU A 188 17.31 39.67 -14.95
CA GLU A 188 18.41 38.69 -15.05
C GLU A 188 18.17 37.62 -16.13
N SER A 189 17.04 37.69 -16.84
CA SER A 189 16.63 36.65 -17.79
C SER A 189 17.33 36.68 -19.15
N SER A 190 18.33 37.53 -19.34
CA SER A 190 19.03 37.70 -20.62
C SER A 190 20.13 36.67 -20.89
N GLU A 191 20.49 35.82 -19.93
CA GLU A 191 21.53 34.78 -20.08
C GLU A 191 20.97 33.34 -20.07
N PHE A 192 19.65 33.15 -20.21
CA PHE A 192 19.08 31.82 -20.28
C PHE A 192 19.32 31.18 -21.65
N VAL A 193 20.13 30.11 -21.66
CA VAL A 193 20.18 29.17 -22.79
C VAL A 193 18.92 28.31 -22.72
N PHE A 194 17.91 28.69 -23.50
CA PHE A 194 16.67 27.95 -23.66
C PHE A 194 16.94 26.68 -24.47
N GLU A 195 16.78 25.49 -23.87
CA GLU A 195 16.56 24.29 -24.68
C GLU A 195 15.10 24.26 -25.12
N GLN A 196 14.93 24.04 -26.41
CA GLN A 196 13.65 23.74 -27.03
C GLN A 196 13.05 22.52 -26.31
N LEU A 197 11.77 22.60 -25.95
CA LEU A 197 10.97 21.48 -25.45
C LEU A 197 11.38 20.21 -26.21
N LEU A 198 11.99 19.25 -25.50
CA LEU A 198 12.35 17.97 -26.10
C LEU A 198 11.07 17.36 -26.67
N ASP A 199 11.13 16.97 -27.94
CA ASP A 199 10.02 16.49 -28.77
C ASP A 199 9.20 15.41 -28.02
N THR A 200 8.10 15.83 -27.38
CA THR A 200 7.16 14.91 -26.72
C THR A 200 6.21 14.36 -27.78
N THR A 201 6.27 13.06 -28.05
CA THR A 201 5.40 12.39 -29.02
C THR A 201 3.94 12.26 -28.56
N SER A 202 3.63 12.63 -27.31
CA SER A 202 2.27 12.87 -26.81
C SER A 202 2.30 13.87 -25.65
N ALA A 203 1.43 14.89 -25.66
CA ALA A 203 1.28 15.81 -24.55
C ALA A 203 0.83 15.07 -23.28
N ASP A 204 1.55 15.24 -22.18
CA ASP A 204 1.13 14.75 -20.86
C ASP A 204 -0.17 15.46 -20.43
N ASN A 205 -1.10 14.71 -19.84
CA ASN A 205 -2.44 15.19 -19.46
C ASN A 205 -2.50 15.84 -18.06
N GLY A 206 -1.38 15.90 -17.35
CA GLY A 206 -1.21 16.55 -16.05
C GLY A 206 -1.60 15.67 -14.85
N PHE A 207 -1.91 14.38 -15.03
CA PHE A 207 -2.29 13.53 -13.89
C PHE A 207 -1.11 13.27 -12.95
N MET A 208 0.12 13.23 -13.47
CA MET A 208 1.31 12.99 -12.70
C MET A 208 2.29 14.15 -12.87
N ILE A 209 2.81 14.65 -11.76
CA ILE A 209 3.90 15.61 -11.71
C ILE A 209 5.12 14.89 -11.12
N ASP A 210 6.13 14.62 -11.94
CA ASP A 210 7.31 13.90 -11.49
C ASP A 210 8.23 14.85 -10.71
N VAL A 211 8.61 14.49 -9.49
CA VAL A 211 9.41 15.34 -8.59
C VAL A 211 10.73 14.69 -8.20
N LEU A 212 11.81 15.45 -8.35
CA LEU A 212 13.14 15.15 -7.81
C LEU A 212 13.30 15.91 -6.50
N VAL A 213 13.71 15.22 -5.43
CA VAL A 213 14.00 15.88 -4.15
C VAL A 213 15.46 15.67 -3.78
N VAL A 214 16.22 16.76 -3.70
CA VAL A 214 17.61 16.75 -3.23
C VAL A 214 17.68 17.33 -1.83
N TYR A 215 18.68 16.94 -1.04
CA TYR A 215 18.84 17.43 0.33
C TYR A 215 20.31 17.61 0.71
N THR A 216 20.58 18.52 1.64
CA THR A 216 21.94 18.80 2.12
C THR A 216 22.36 17.81 3.21
N ALA A 217 23.67 17.69 3.45
CA ALA A 217 24.19 16.93 4.59
C ALA A 217 23.69 17.46 5.95
N ALA A 218 23.48 18.79 6.07
CA ALA A 218 22.92 19.40 7.26
C ALA A 218 21.46 18.99 7.47
N ALA A 219 20.64 18.93 6.40
CA ALA A 219 19.26 18.47 6.46
C ALA A 219 19.18 17.00 6.89
N ARG A 220 20.02 16.13 6.32
CA ARG A 220 20.11 14.72 6.76
C ARG A 220 20.49 14.61 8.24
N SER A 221 21.48 15.39 8.68
CA SER A 221 21.91 15.39 10.08
C SER A 221 20.78 15.85 11.01
N GLY A 222 20.07 16.94 10.65
CA GLY A 222 18.92 17.45 11.40
C GLY A 222 17.73 16.49 11.42
N ALA A 223 17.54 15.70 10.35
CA ALA A 223 16.51 14.67 10.30
C ALA A 223 16.83 13.45 11.20
N GLY A 224 18.07 13.33 11.71
CA GLY A 224 18.50 12.16 12.48
C GLY A 224 19.02 11.00 11.63
N GLY A 225 19.45 11.26 10.38
CA GLY A 225 20.09 10.29 9.50
C GLY A 225 19.36 10.08 8.17
N THR A 226 19.95 9.24 7.31
CA THR A 226 19.48 9.03 5.93
C THR A 226 18.05 8.49 5.89
N ILE A 227 17.75 7.45 6.67
CA ILE A 227 16.42 6.81 6.62
C ILE A 227 15.33 7.80 7.05
N ASN A 228 15.55 8.58 8.11
CA ASN A 228 14.61 9.61 8.55
C ASN A 228 14.44 10.73 7.52
N MET A 229 15.51 11.11 6.82
CA MET A 229 15.44 12.06 5.71
C MET A 229 14.59 11.50 4.55
N LEU A 230 14.78 10.24 4.17
CA LEU A 230 13.95 9.58 3.15
C LEU A 230 12.49 9.46 3.56
N ASN A 231 12.22 9.13 4.83
CA ASN A 231 10.85 9.12 5.37
C ASN A 231 10.21 10.51 5.32
N LEU A 232 10.95 11.57 5.67
CA LEU A 232 10.46 12.95 5.57
C LEU A 232 10.09 13.32 4.13
N ILE A 233 10.90 12.94 3.14
CA ILE A 233 10.62 13.21 1.72
C ILE A 233 9.36 12.47 1.26
N ASN A 234 9.23 11.18 1.59
CA ASN A 234 8.03 10.40 1.25
C ASN A 234 6.78 10.97 1.92
N LEU A 235 6.88 11.41 3.19
CA LEU A 235 5.80 12.10 3.89
C LEU A 235 5.43 13.41 3.19
N ALA A 236 6.39 14.22 2.75
CA ALA A 236 6.13 15.48 2.08
C ALA A 236 5.36 15.33 0.77
N VAL A 237 5.77 14.38 -0.06
CA VAL A 237 5.08 14.07 -1.33
C VAL A 237 3.67 13.52 -1.05
N SER A 238 3.53 12.60 -0.08
CA SER A 238 2.24 12.00 0.26
C SER A 238 1.27 12.99 0.91
N GLU A 239 1.79 13.90 1.74
CA GLU A 239 1.02 14.98 2.38
C GLU A 239 0.53 15.98 1.35
N THR A 240 1.35 16.31 0.36
CA THR A 240 0.96 17.14 -0.78
C THR A 240 -0.15 16.47 -1.59
N ASN A 241 -0.02 15.18 -1.89
CA ASN A 241 -1.05 14.40 -2.59
C ASN A 241 -2.36 14.31 -1.82
N THR A 242 -2.30 14.18 -0.49
CA THR A 242 -3.48 14.25 0.38
C THR A 242 -4.16 15.61 0.25
N GLY A 243 -3.37 16.69 0.21
CA GLY A 243 -3.88 18.04 0.00
C GLY A 243 -4.53 18.23 -1.37
N TYR A 244 -3.93 17.69 -2.42
CA TYR A 244 -4.51 17.70 -3.77
C TYR A 244 -5.84 16.97 -3.80
N GLU A 245 -5.90 15.74 -3.29
CA GLU A 245 -7.10 14.92 -3.27
C GLU A 245 -8.27 15.62 -2.58
N ARG A 246 -8.09 16.05 -1.33
CA ARG A 246 -9.18 16.67 -0.57
C ARG A 246 -9.63 18.03 -1.11
N SER A 247 -8.80 18.66 -1.94
CA SER A 247 -9.10 19.97 -2.52
C SER A 247 -9.69 19.87 -3.92
N GLY A 248 -9.85 18.67 -4.49
CA GLY A 248 -10.37 18.46 -5.85
C GLY A 248 -9.35 18.76 -6.95
N ILE A 249 -8.05 18.61 -6.66
CA ILE A 249 -6.96 18.70 -7.63
C ILE A 249 -6.73 17.31 -8.20
N PHE A 250 -6.72 17.19 -9.53
CA PHE A 250 -6.67 15.87 -10.18
C PHE A 250 -5.26 15.30 -10.26
N SER A 251 -4.24 16.16 -10.25
CA SER A 251 -2.83 15.75 -10.33
C SER A 251 -2.36 15.08 -9.04
N ARG A 252 -1.33 14.24 -9.17
CA ARG A 252 -0.55 13.68 -8.06
C ARG A 252 0.94 13.89 -8.32
N MET A 253 1.69 14.19 -7.27
CA MET A 253 3.14 14.17 -7.31
C MET A 253 3.65 12.75 -7.18
N ARG A 254 4.64 12.41 -7.99
CA ARG A 254 5.38 11.15 -7.92
C ARG A 254 6.84 11.44 -7.73
N LEU A 255 7.38 10.98 -6.61
CA LEU A 255 8.81 11.05 -6.36
C LEU A 255 9.51 10.13 -7.37
N VAL A 256 10.39 10.68 -8.20
CA VAL A 256 11.13 9.89 -9.20
C VAL A 256 12.57 9.59 -8.78
N HIS A 257 13.14 10.44 -7.92
CA HIS A 257 14.47 10.22 -7.37
C HIS A 257 14.71 11.09 -6.13
N THR A 258 15.69 10.68 -5.31
CA THR A 258 16.23 11.52 -4.24
C THR A 258 17.74 11.39 -4.15
N ALA A 259 18.43 12.47 -3.80
CA ALA A 259 19.88 12.45 -3.60
C ALA A 259 20.36 13.45 -2.54
N GLU A 260 21.40 13.07 -1.79
CA GLU A 260 22.18 14.02 -1.00
C GLU A 260 23.12 14.79 -1.92
N ILE A 261 23.16 16.11 -1.78
CA ILE A 261 24.05 16.99 -2.53
C ILE A 261 25.04 17.68 -1.61
N ASN A 262 26.21 18.01 -2.15
CA ASN A 262 27.24 18.74 -1.43
C ASN A 262 26.98 20.25 -1.51
N TYR A 263 26.19 20.77 -0.58
CA TYR A 263 25.79 22.17 -0.56
C TYR A 263 26.04 22.80 0.82
N ASP A 264 26.66 23.99 0.83
CA ASP A 264 26.94 24.76 2.04
C ASP A 264 25.80 25.75 2.33
N GLU A 265 25.18 25.61 3.49
CA GLU A 265 24.05 26.43 3.93
C GLU A 265 24.45 27.77 4.55
N ALA A 266 25.74 28.13 4.60
CA ALA A 266 26.20 29.37 5.24
C ALA A 266 25.52 30.64 4.70
N ILE A 267 25.15 30.66 3.42
CA ILE A 267 24.50 31.81 2.78
C ILE A 267 23.03 31.98 3.23
N LEU A 268 22.39 30.93 3.75
CA LEU A 268 20.96 30.89 4.05
C LEU A 268 20.53 31.66 5.30
N SER A 269 21.39 32.52 5.85
CA SER A 269 21.07 33.40 6.98
C SER A 269 20.38 34.71 6.57
N THR A 270 20.18 34.95 5.27
CA THR A 270 19.62 36.19 4.73
C THR A 270 18.66 35.94 3.57
N ASN A 271 17.74 36.86 3.29
CA ASN A 271 16.84 36.78 2.14
C ASN A 271 17.63 36.62 0.82
N THR A 272 18.64 37.47 0.58
CA THR A 272 19.49 37.38 -0.61
C THR A 272 20.13 36.01 -0.77
N GLY A 273 20.61 35.39 0.32
CA GLY A 273 21.21 34.07 0.26
C GLY A 273 20.24 32.95 -0.10
N TRP A 274 18.98 33.02 0.35
CA TRP A 274 17.93 32.09 -0.10
C TRP A 274 17.61 32.28 -1.59
N GLY A 275 17.55 33.52 -2.07
CA GLY A 275 17.42 33.83 -3.50
C GLY A 275 18.60 33.30 -4.32
N THR A 276 19.83 33.45 -3.83
CA THR A 276 21.02 32.87 -4.47
C THR A 276 20.97 31.34 -4.50
N ALA A 277 20.53 30.68 -3.43
CA ALA A 277 20.38 29.23 -3.40
C ALA A 277 19.36 28.72 -4.42
N LEU A 278 18.22 29.41 -4.55
CA LEU A 278 17.22 29.09 -5.57
C LEU A 278 17.77 29.29 -7.00
N SER A 279 18.55 30.35 -7.22
CA SER A 279 19.22 30.61 -8.49
C SER A 279 20.24 29.52 -8.84
N GLN A 280 21.09 29.11 -7.88
CA GLN A 280 22.06 28.02 -8.02
C GLN A 280 21.40 26.67 -8.32
N LEU A 281 20.23 26.40 -7.74
CA LEU A 281 19.45 25.20 -8.05
C LEU A 281 18.89 25.20 -9.48
N THR A 282 18.63 26.39 -10.03
CA THR A 282 17.94 26.57 -11.31
C THR A 282 18.91 26.64 -12.50
N ASN A 283 20.04 27.29 -12.29
CA ASN A 283 21.01 27.68 -13.32
C ASN A 283 22.16 26.68 -13.45
N GLN A 284 22.92 26.80 -14.55
CA GLN A 284 24.18 26.07 -14.73
C GLN A 284 25.35 27.00 -14.38
N ASP A 285 25.64 27.13 -13.10
CA ASP A 285 26.62 28.07 -12.57
C ASP A 285 27.85 27.37 -11.94
N ASN A 286 27.95 26.05 -12.11
CA ASN A 286 28.96 25.15 -11.58
C ASN A 286 28.94 25.01 -10.04
N VAL A 287 27.81 25.28 -9.38
CA VAL A 287 27.68 25.07 -7.93
C VAL A 287 27.05 23.71 -7.62
N ILE A 288 25.86 23.44 -8.15
CA ILE A 288 25.09 22.18 -7.95
C ILE A 288 24.43 21.69 -9.25
N ASP A 289 25.10 21.93 -10.37
CA ASP A 289 24.61 21.60 -11.72
C ASP A 289 24.30 20.11 -11.91
N GLU A 290 24.88 19.22 -11.08
CA GLU A 290 24.53 17.80 -11.04
C GLU A 290 23.04 17.57 -10.78
N VAL A 291 22.36 18.49 -10.09
CA VAL A 291 20.92 18.40 -9.85
C VAL A 291 20.14 18.51 -11.15
N ARG A 292 20.55 19.39 -12.07
CA ARG A 292 19.93 19.49 -13.40
C ARG A 292 20.17 18.22 -14.23
N ASN A 293 21.34 17.61 -14.12
CA ASN A 293 21.61 16.32 -14.76
C ASN A 293 20.71 15.22 -14.21
N MET A 294 20.50 15.17 -12.89
CA MET A 294 19.54 14.24 -12.27
C MET A 294 18.10 14.52 -12.74
N ARG A 295 17.68 15.80 -12.77
CA ARG A 295 16.35 16.21 -13.26
C ARG A 295 16.09 15.67 -14.67
N ASN A 296 17.06 15.79 -15.57
CA ASN A 296 16.97 15.26 -16.93
C ASN A 296 17.01 13.72 -16.97
N THR A 297 17.86 13.09 -16.15
CA THR A 297 18.06 11.64 -16.11
C THR A 297 16.80 10.91 -15.65
N TYR A 298 16.13 11.45 -14.63
CA TYR A 298 14.95 10.82 -14.03
C TYR A 298 13.62 11.42 -14.53
N GLY A 299 13.67 12.40 -15.42
CA GLY A 299 12.48 13.01 -16.02
C GLY A 299 11.63 13.80 -15.02
N ALA A 300 12.26 14.55 -14.12
CA ALA A 300 11.53 15.31 -13.10
C ALA A 300 11.03 16.67 -13.62
N ASP A 301 9.73 16.89 -13.48
CA ASP A 301 9.07 18.17 -13.77
C ASP A 301 9.41 19.22 -12.73
N LEU A 302 9.41 18.87 -11.45
CA LEU A 302 9.74 19.76 -10.34
C LEU A 302 10.99 19.28 -9.59
N VAL A 303 11.74 20.24 -9.04
CA VAL A 303 12.88 19.99 -8.16
C VAL A 303 12.69 20.73 -6.84
N VAL A 304 12.82 20.02 -5.73
CA VAL A 304 12.83 20.61 -4.40
C VAL A 304 14.15 20.30 -3.70
N MET A 305 14.86 21.34 -3.24
CA MET A 305 16.03 21.20 -2.38
C MET A 305 15.63 21.39 -0.92
N ILE A 306 15.89 20.38 -0.08
CA ILE A 306 15.64 20.46 1.37
C ILE A 306 16.93 20.85 2.10
N VAL A 307 16.84 21.93 2.89
CA VAL A 307 17.93 22.50 3.70
C VAL A 307 17.58 22.39 5.19
N ASN A 308 18.55 22.54 6.10
CA ASN A 308 18.29 22.55 7.55
C ASN A 308 18.08 23.96 8.13
N ASN A 309 18.48 25.00 7.39
CA ASN A 309 18.34 26.38 7.82
C ASN A 309 16.86 26.77 8.06
N MET A 310 16.61 27.52 9.14
CA MET A 310 15.28 27.92 9.60
C MET A 310 15.02 29.44 9.53
N THR A 311 15.81 30.18 8.75
CA THR A 311 15.58 31.63 8.56
C THR A 311 14.23 31.89 7.90
N TYR A 312 13.86 31.03 6.93
CA TYR A 312 12.56 31.00 6.27
C TYR A 312 12.12 29.56 6.06
N CYS A 313 10.82 29.35 5.84
CA CYS A 313 10.30 28.00 5.61
C CYS A 313 10.50 27.50 4.17
N GLY A 314 10.56 28.41 3.20
CA GLY A 314 10.77 28.06 1.81
C GLY A 314 10.87 29.27 0.90
N ILE A 315 11.27 28.98 -0.34
CA ILE A 315 11.25 29.88 -1.48
C ILE A 315 11.09 29.06 -2.77
N GLY A 316 10.22 29.50 -3.67
CA GLY A 316 10.01 28.88 -4.96
C GLY A 316 9.78 29.94 -6.04
N TRP A 317 10.12 29.61 -7.29
CA TRP A 317 9.77 30.48 -8.40
C TRP A 317 8.26 30.48 -8.65
N LEU A 318 7.68 31.67 -8.79
CA LEU A 318 6.28 31.84 -9.17
C LEU A 318 6.09 31.76 -10.69
N MET A 319 5.29 30.80 -11.16
CA MET A 319 4.79 30.78 -12.53
C MET A 319 3.77 31.91 -12.75
N THR A 320 3.91 32.64 -13.86
CA THR A 320 3.04 33.78 -14.19
C THR A 320 2.52 33.68 -15.63
N PRO A 321 1.52 34.48 -16.05
CA PRO A 321 1.00 34.42 -17.42
C PRO A 321 2.04 34.70 -18.50
N ASN A 322 3.12 35.40 -18.14
CA ASN A 322 4.20 35.77 -19.06
C ASN A 322 5.43 34.87 -18.94
N TYR A 323 5.44 33.91 -18.01
CA TYR A 323 6.62 33.08 -17.74
C TYR A 323 6.21 31.70 -17.21
N THR A 324 6.21 30.71 -18.11
CA THR A 324 5.75 29.33 -17.88
C THR A 324 6.81 28.29 -18.28
N TYR A 325 8.09 28.65 -18.17
CA TYR A 325 9.22 27.79 -18.55
C TYR A 325 9.63 26.86 -17.40
N ASP A 326 10.35 25.77 -17.71
CA ASP A 326 10.76 24.74 -16.76
C ASP A 326 11.67 25.26 -15.62
N SER A 327 12.32 26.40 -15.82
CA SER A 327 13.10 27.11 -14.80
C SER A 327 12.27 27.47 -13.57
N VAL A 328 10.94 27.68 -13.71
CA VAL A 328 10.07 27.92 -12.56
C VAL A 328 9.86 26.67 -11.71
N GLY A 329 10.20 25.48 -12.21
CA GLY A 329 9.99 24.21 -11.51
C GLY A 329 11.03 23.91 -10.42
N ASN A 330 11.52 24.92 -9.70
CA ASN A 330 12.54 24.76 -8.67
C ASN A 330 12.13 25.49 -7.39
N SER A 331 12.41 24.85 -6.26
CA SER A 331 12.10 25.35 -4.91
C SER A 331 13.15 24.92 -3.89
N VAL A 332 13.35 25.75 -2.84
CA VAL A 332 14.16 25.43 -1.67
C VAL A 332 13.27 25.47 -0.44
N VAL A 333 13.30 24.42 0.39
CA VAL A 333 12.40 24.27 1.54
C VAL A 333 13.20 23.89 2.77
N SER A 334 12.85 24.48 3.91
CA SER A 334 13.44 24.08 5.19
C SER A 334 12.87 22.75 5.67
N ARG A 335 13.73 21.85 6.16
CA ARG A 335 13.42 20.54 6.72
C ARG A 335 12.28 20.59 7.75
N ALA A 336 12.30 21.57 8.66
CA ALA A 336 11.32 21.60 9.75
C ALA A 336 9.94 22.07 9.28
N CYS A 337 9.86 22.84 8.19
CA CYS A 337 8.60 23.31 7.61
C CYS A 337 8.09 22.41 6.47
N THR A 338 8.93 21.50 5.96
CA THR A 338 8.61 20.63 4.82
C THR A 338 7.24 19.97 4.97
N THR A 339 6.94 19.44 6.17
CA THR A 339 5.68 18.78 6.46
C THR A 339 4.98 19.31 7.71
N GLY A 340 3.66 19.17 7.81
CA GLY A 340 2.84 19.71 8.90
C GLY A 340 2.64 21.23 8.87
N TYR A 341 3.63 21.99 8.40
CA TYR A 341 3.47 23.39 7.96
C TYR A 341 3.23 23.51 6.45
N TYR A 342 3.45 22.42 5.70
CA TYR A 342 3.13 22.26 4.28
C TYR A 342 3.96 23.13 3.33
N SER A 343 5.16 23.54 3.71
CA SER A 343 6.00 24.39 2.84
C SER A 343 6.45 23.66 1.58
N PHE A 344 6.60 22.33 1.60
CA PHE A 344 6.85 21.57 0.36
C PHE A 344 5.74 21.76 -0.67
N ALA A 345 4.47 21.61 -0.24
CA ALA A 345 3.31 21.84 -1.08
C ALA A 345 3.20 23.31 -1.49
N HIS A 346 3.48 24.24 -0.59
CA HIS A 346 3.42 25.68 -0.85
C HIS A 346 4.37 26.13 -1.97
N GLU A 347 5.66 25.79 -1.88
CA GLU A 347 6.64 26.24 -2.86
C GLU A 347 6.41 25.61 -4.23
N THR A 348 6.06 24.32 -4.26
CA THR A 348 5.65 23.67 -5.51
C THR A 348 4.34 24.25 -6.06
N GLY A 349 3.48 24.80 -5.21
CA GLY A 349 2.33 25.61 -5.59
C GLY A 349 2.71 26.87 -6.38
N HIS A 350 3.72 27.62 -5.91
CA HIS A 350 4.26 28.77 -6.65
C HIS A 350 4.79 28.34 -8.04
N ASN A 351 5.51 27.23 -8.09
CA ASN A 351 6.02 26.67 -9.36
C ASN A 351 4.88 26.32 -10.34
N MET A 352 3.68 26.09 -9.83
CA MET A 352 2.45 25.82 -10.60
C MET A 352 1.51 27.04 -10.70
N GLY A 353 1.95 28.22 -10.24
CA GLY A 353 1.26 29.50 -10.43
C GLY A 353 0.23 29.87 -9.37
N ALA A 354 0.16 29.10 -8.27
CA ALA A 354 -0.60 29.48 -7.09
C ALA A 354 0.12 30.63 -6.38
N HIS A 355 -0.62 31.65 -5.99
CA HIS A 355 -0.12 32.82 -5.26
C HIS A 355 -0.63 32.77 -3.82
N HIS A 356 -0.01 33.57 -2.96
CA HIS A 356 -0.42 33.82 -1.58
C HIS A 356 -1.86 34.32 -1.47
N ASP A 357 -2.37 34.51 -0.25
CA ASP A 357 -3.66 35.19 -0.13
C ASP A 357 -3.58 36.66 -0.59
N ARG A 358 -4.72 37.21 -1.00
CA ARG A 358 -4.80 38.53 -1.66
C ARG A 358 -4.23 39.70 -0.85
N LEU A 359 -4.16 39.57 0.48
CA LEU A 359 -3.66 40.64 1.34
C LEU A 359 -2.14 40.59 1.47
N ASN A 360 -1.52 39.46 1.12
CA ASN A 360 -0.12 39.14 1.39
C ASN A 360 0.64 38.72 0.13
N THR A 361 0.26 39.25 -1.04
CA THR A 361 0.82 38.78 -2.32
C THR A 361 2.29 39.15 -2.52
N GLY A 362 2.97 39.89 -1.62
CA GLY A 362 4.40 40.22 -1.78
C GLY A 362 4.83 40.98 -3.05
N GLY A 363 3.92 41.20 -4.02
CA GLY A 363 4.16 41.67 -5.38
C GLY A 363 3.89 40.59 -6.46
N GLY A 364 4.14 40.91 -7.74
CA GLY A 364 4.00 39.96 -8.86
C GLY A 364 2.57 39.80 -9.37
N THR A 365 2.43 39.18 -10.55
CA THR A 365 1.12 38.93 -11.18
C THR A 365 0.75 37.47 -11.00
N ALA A 366 -0.33 37.21 -10.28
CA ALA A 366 -0.89 35.86 -10.13
C ALA A 366 -1.24 35.25 -11.50
N MET A 367 -1.07 33.94 -11.65
CA MET A 367 -1.32 33.23 -12.92
C MET A 367 -2.74 33.44 -13.46
N TYR A 368 -3.72 33.46 -12.56
CA TYR A 368 -5.10 33.77 -12.86
C TYR A 368 -5.67 34.69 -11.79
N SER A 369 -6.79 35.34 -12.14
CA SER A 369 -7.50 36.21 -11.19
C SER A 369 -7.91 35.52 -9.89
N TYR A 370 -7.98 34.18 -9.86
CA TYR A 370 -8.38 33.36 -8.72
C TYR A 370 -7.22 32.58 -8.07
N SER A 371 -5.97 32.73 -8.52
CA SER A 371 -4.80 31.98 -8.02
C SER A 371 -4.34 32.41 -6.62
N TYR A 372 -5.25 32.59 -5.66
CA TYR A 372 -4.92 33.11 -4.34
C TYR A 372 -5.27 32.12 -3.24
N GLY A 373 -4.44 32.11 -2.19
CA GLY A 373 -4.76 31.50 -0.92
C GLY A 373 -6.01 32.12 -0.26
N TYR A 374 -6.61 31.38 0.65
CA TYR A 374 -7.80 31.77 1.39
C TYR A 374 -7.58 31.71 2.91
N GLN A 375 -8.01 32.78 3.59
CA GLN A 375 -8.18 32.83 5.05
C GLN A 375 -9.68 32.86 5.36
N ALA A 376 -10.14 32.01 6.28
CA ALA A 376 -11.52 32.04 6.72
C ALA A 376 -11.81 33.38 7.43
N PRO A 377 -12.93 34.07 7.13
CA PRO A 377 -13.23 35.39 7.71
C PRO A 377 -13.26 35.44 9.24
N ASP A 378 -13.56 34.30 9.89
CA ASP A 378 -13.59 34.17 11.34
C ASP A 378 -12.28 33.62 11.93
N SER A 379 -11.21 33.55 11.12
CA SER A 379 -9.91 33.01 11.50
C SER A 379 -9.95 31.55 11.99
N SER A 380 -10.96 30.78 11.60
CA SER A 380 -11.03 29.36 11.99
C SER A 380 -9.98 28.49 11.29
N PHE A 381 -9.51 28.88 10.10
CA PHE A 381 -8.40 28.23 9.39
C PHE A 381 -7.87 29.12 8.26
N ARG A 382 -6.74 28.71 7.69
CA ARG A 382 -6.20 29.19 6.41
C ARG A 382 -5.75 28.03 5.52
N THR A 383 -5.86 28.20 4.21
CA THR A 383 -5.40 27.23 3.19
C THR A 383 -3.89 27.31 2.97
N ILE A 384 -3.32 26.33 2.27
CA ILE A 384 -1.87 26.17 2.05
C ILE A 384 -1.17 27.44 1.56
N MET A 385 -1.76 28.24 0.67
CA MET A 385 -1.09 29.44 0.16
C MET A 385 -1.33 30.70 1.00
N ALA A 386 -2.25 30.68 1.96
CA ALA A 386 -2.52 31.89 2.75
C ALA A 386 -1.52 32.04 3.89
N TYR A 387 -1.11 33.28 4.23
CA TYR A 387 -0.29 33.60 5.39
C TYR A 387 -1.08 33.55 6.69
N ASN A 388 -0.39 33.64 7.83
CA ASN A 388 -1.03 33.64 9.13
C ASN A 388 -2.15 34.70 9.24
N CYS A 389 -3.29 34.28 9.77
CA CYS A 389 -4.37 35.21 10.08
C CYS A 389 -3.92 36.17 11.19
N SER A 390 -4.38 37.41 11.13
CA SER A 390 -4.07 38.43 12.17
C SER A 390 -4.47 38.01 13.59
N ALA A 391 -5.54 37.22 13.74
CA ALA A 391 -6.00 36.68 15.03
C ALA A 391 -5.35 35.33 15.39
N GLY A 392 -4.48 34.80 14.54
CA GLY A 392 -3.98 33.42 14.60
C GLY A 392 -5.02 32.42 14.06
N CYS A 393 -4.58 31.50 13.21
CA CYS A 393 -5.43 30.44 12.68
C CYS A 393 -4.58 29.25 12.24
N PRO A 394 -5.09 28.01 12.34
CA PRO A 394 -4.38 26.84 11.85
C PRO A 394 -4.30 26.87 10.32
N ARG A 395 -3.12 26.55 9.79
CA ARG A 395 -2.94 26.20 8.39
C ARG A 395 -3.37 24.75 8.21
N ILE A 396 -4.35 24.55 7.34
CA ILE A 396 -4.86 23.22 7.00
C ILE A 396 -4.29 22.83 5.63
N ASN A 397 -4.06 21.54 5.38
CA ASN A 397 -3.52 21.10 4.08
C ASN A 397 -4.60 21.04 2.99
N ASN A 398 -5.51 22.02 2.97
CA ASN A 398 -6.43 22.26 1.87
C ASN A 398 -5.87 23.40 1.00
N TRP A 399 -6.01 23.24 -0.30
CA TRP A 399 -5.91 24.34 -1.27
C TRP A 399 -7.22 25.11 -1.32
N SER A 400 -7.17 26.38 -1.72
CA SER A 400 -8.39 27.17 -1.83
C SER A 400 -9.30 26.60 -2.90
N ASN A 401 -10.53 26.28 -2.49
CA ASN A 401 -11.59 25.77 -3.34
C ASN A 401 -12.96 26.11 -2.72
N PRO A 402 -13.79 26.95 -3.36
CA PRO A 402 -15.11 27.31 -2.83
C PRO A 402 -16.12 26.15 -2.75
N GLU A 403 -15.87 25.03 -3.45
CA GLU A 403 -16.74 23.85 -3.50
C GLU A 403 -16.41 22.82 -2.41
N VAL A 404 -15.22 22.91 -1.79
CA VAL A 404 -14.79 22.03 -0.70
C VAL A 404 -15.05 22.71 0.63
N LEU A 405 -15.62 21.95 1.57
CA LEU A 405 -15.85 22.40 2.94
C LEU A 405 -14.80 21.81 3.86
N TYR A 406 -14.34 22.61 4.83
CA TYR A 406 -13.58 22.18 5.99
C TYR A 406 -14.36 22.57 7.24
N ASN A 407 -14.70 21.60 8.11
CA ASN A 407 -15.58 21.82 9.25
C ASN A 407 -16.89 22.59 8.88
N GLY A 408 -17.45 22.26 7.71
CA GLY A 408 -18.69 22.85 7.20
C GLY A 408 -18.55 24.26 6.59
N LYS A 409 -17.34 24.80 6.43
CA LYS A 409 -17.08 26.12 5.83
C LYS A 409 -16.30 26.02 4.52
N PRO A 410 -16.63 26.81 3.48
CA PRO A 410 -15.88 26.81 2.22
C PRO A 410 -14.40 27.13 2.43
N THR A 411 -13.51 26.42 1.73
CA THR A 411 -12.06 26.69 1.76
C THR A 411 -11.62 27.72 0.73
N GLY A 412 -12.54 28.37 0.01
CA GLY A 412 -12.20 29.37 -1.00
C GLY A 412 -13.36 30.30 -1.35
N VAL A 413 -13.15 31.12 -2.37
CA VAL A 413 -14.12 32.07 -2.91
C VAL A 413 -14.26 31.85 -4.41
N LEU A 414 -15.50 31.82 -4.90
CA LEU A 414 -15.83 31.59 -6.31
C LEU A 414 -14.93 32.38 -7.27
N ALA A 415 -14.44 31.71 -8.31
CA ALA A 415 -13.51 32.27 -9.30
C ALA A 415 -14.04 33.54 -10.01
N THR A 416 -15.36 33.73 -10.04
CA THR A 416 -16.04 34.89 -10.65
C THR A 416 -16.15 36.12 -9.72
N ALA A 417 -15.84 35.96 -8.43
CA ALA A 417 -15.88 37.06 -7.48
C ALA A 417 -14.63 37.95 -7.59
N SER A 418 -14.76 39.24 -7.25
CA SER A 418 -13.63 40.18 -7.26
C SER A 418 -12.55 39.83 -6.22
N ASN A 419 -12.93 39.12 -5.16
CA ASN A 419 -12.04 38.60 -4.13
C ASN A 419 -11.85 37.08 -4.24
N SER A 420 -11.94 36.52 -5.44
CA SER A 420 -11.83 35.07 -5.71
C SER A 420 -10.55 34.45 -5.14
N ALA A 421 -10.66 33.18 -4.72
CA ALA A 421 -9.58 32.36 -4.19
C ALA A 421 -9.91 30.88 -4.49
N ASP A 422 -9.30 30.34 -5.54
CA ASP A 422 -9.52 28.98 -6.04
C ASP A 422 -8.22 28.45 -6.68
N ASN A 423 -7.20 28.20 -5.85
CA ASN A 423 -5.93 27.62 -6.28
C ASN A 423 -6.10 26.23 -6.89
N ARG A 424 -7.19 25.51 -6.57
CA ARG A 424 -7.49 24.25 -7.24
C ARG A 424 -7.66 24.45 -8.76
N LEU A 425 -8.36 25.48 -9.23
CA LEU A 425 -8.40 25.77 -10.67
C LEU A 425 -7.01 26.06 -11.24
N THR A 426 -6.22 26.84 -10.51
CA THR A 426 -4.88 27.22 -10.95
C THR A 426 -4.02 25.99 -11.18
N LEU A 427 -3.90 25.13 -10.16
CA LEU A 427 -3.10 23.91 -10.23
C LEU A 427 -3.61 22.94 -11.30
N ASN A 428 -4.94 22.79 -11.44
CA ASN A 428 -5.51 21.95 -12.49
C ASN A 428 -5.24 22.49 -13.90
N ASN A 429 -5.26 23.81 -14.09
CA ASN A 429 -5.04 24.44 -15.39
C ASN A 429 -3.55 24.51 -15.78
N THR A 430 -2.65 24.56 -14.81
CA THR A 430 -1.19 24.59 -15.06
C THR A 430 -0.55 23.20 -14.99
N ALA A 431 -1.24 22.19 -14.46
CA ALA A 431 -0.71 20.82 -14.40
C ALA A 431 -0.21 20.28 -15.75
N PRO A 432 -0.94 20.42 -16.88
CA PRO A 432 -0.42 20.00 -18.18
C PRO A 432 0.77 20.81 -18.67
N ILE A 433 0.99 22.03 -18.17
CA ILE A 433 2.20 22.80 -18.50
C ILE A 433 3.39 22.19 -17.77
N VAL A 434 3.23 21.98 -16.46
CA VAL A 434 4.30 21.50 -15.58
C VAL A 434 4.67 20.06 -15.88
N SER A 435 3.70 19.16 -16.13
CA SER A 435 3.97 17.75 -16.48
C SER A 435 4.64 17.56 -17.84
N ASN A 436 4.75 18.62 -18.65
CA ASN A 436 5.51 18.62 -19.90
C ASN A 436 6.87 19.32 -19.76
N PHE A 437 7.31 19.65 -18.53
CA PHE A 437 8.67 20.15 -18.32
C PHE A 437 9.71 19.07 -18.61
N ARG A 438 9.47 17.82 -18.21
CA ARG A 438 10.30 16.68 -18.63
C ARG A 438 9.42 15.47 -18.96
N ALA A 439 9.78 14.77 -20.04
CA ALA A 439 9.13 13.50 -20.34
C ALA A 439 9.47 12.49 -19.25
N THR A 440 8.42 11.91 -18.64
CA THR A 440 8.56 10.90 -17.59
C THR A 440 9.48 9.76 -18.00
N LYS A 441 10.26 9.24 -17.04
CA LYS A 441 11.16 8.08 -17.22
C LYS A 441 10.73 6.87 -16.39
N VAL A 442 9.56 6.96 -15.75
CA VAL A 442 9.07 5.91 -14.85
C VAL A 442 8.51 4.75 -15.67
N VAL A 443 9.01 3.55 -15.37
CA VAL A 443 8.44 2.28 -15.85
C VAL A 443 7.32 1.84 -14.91
N PRO A 444 6.39 1.00 -15.36
CA PRO A 444 5.26 0.59 -14.52
C PRO A 444 5.72 -0.17 -13.27
N VAL A 445 4.88 -0.15 -12.23
CA VAL A 445 5.10 -0.96 -11.02
C VAL A 445 4.94 -2.45 -11.37
N ALA A 446 5.85 -3.28 -10.88
CA ALA A 446 5.84 -4.71 -11.18
C ALA A 446 4.57 -5.42 -10.64
N PRO A 447 3.99 -6.36 -11.41
CA PRO A 447 2.91 -7.22 -10.91
C PRO A 447 3.38 -8.06 -9.72
N THR A 448 2.46 -8.45 -8.85
CA THR A 448 2.75 -9.29 -7.67
C THR A 448 1.74 -10.42 -7.52
N ASN A 449 1.93 -11.30 -6.55
CA ASN A 449 1.00 -12.39 -6.23
C ASN A 449 0.64 -13.28 -7.44
N LEU A 450 1.60 -13.50 -8.34
CA LEU A 450 1.41 -14.42 -9.45
C LEU A 450 1.26 -15.84 -8.90
N ALA A 451 0.17 -16.51 -9.23
CA ALA A 451 -0.15 -17.84 -8.74
C ALA A 451 -0.93 -18.66 -9.79
N VAL A 452 -0.60 -19.95 -9.88
CA VAL A 452 -1.42 -20.94 -10.60
C VAL A 452 -2.64 -21.21 -9.73
N GLN A 453 -3.83 -20.91 -10.25
CA GLN A 453 -5.10 -21.12 -9.55
C GLN A 453 -5.67 -22.51 -9.81
N ASP A 454 -5.55 -22.99 -11.05
CA ASP A 454 -6.15 -24.25 -11.47
C ASP A 454 -5.36 -24.89 -12.61
N VAL A 455 -5.35 -26.23 -12.65
CA VAL A 455 -4.69 -27.05 -13.67
C VAL A 455 -5.68 -28.12 -14.13
N LYS A 456 -6.22 -27.93 -15.33
CA LYS A 456 -7.15 -28.84 -16.00
C LYS A 456 -6.49 -29.57 -17.14
N SER A 457 -7.22 -30.51 -17.74
CA SER A 457 -6.74 -31.26 -18.92
C SER A 457 -6.61 -30.39 -20.17
N THR A 458 -7.30 -29.26 -20.25
CA THR A 458 -7.28 -28.36 -21.40
C THR A 458 -6.54 -27.06 -21.16
N ASP A 459 -6.42 -26.63 -19.91
CA ASP A 459 -5.89 -25.31 -19.58
C ASP A 459 -5.33 -25.20 -18.16
N ILE A 460 -4.51 -24.17 -17.97
CA ILE A 460 -3.94 -23.75 -16.70
C ILE A 460 -4.36 -22.30 -16.49
N THR A 461 -5.05 -22.02 -15.40
CA THR A 461 -5.49 -20.66 -15.06
C THR A 461 -4.49 -20.04 -14.10
N VAL A 462 -3.96 -18.87 -14.45
CA VAL A 462 -2.97 -18.14 -13.65
C VAL A 462 -3.48 -16.73 -13.39
N THR A 463 -3.36 -16.27 -12.15
CA THR A 463 -3.76 -14.92 -11.73
C THR A 463 -2.58 -14.15 -11.16
N PHE A 464 -2.63 -12.83 -11.24
CA PHE A 464 -1.69 -11.93 -10.56
C PHE A 464 -2.40 -10.64 -10.13
N ALA A 465 -1.77 -9.90 -9.22
CA ALA A 465 -2.18 -8.57 -8.83
C ALA A 465 -1.52 -7.54 -9.75
N ASP A 466 -2.37 -6.71 -10.37
CA ASP A 466 -1.96 -5.48 -11.05
C ASP A 466 -1.65 -4.39 -10.01
N ASN A 467 -0.51 -3.76 -10.19
CA ASN A 467 0.01 -2.71 -9.31
C ASN A 467 0.27 -1.40 -10.05
N SER A 468 0.13 -1.38 -11.37
CA SER A 468 0.36 -0.20 -12.19
C SER A 468 -0.96 0.44 -12.61
N THR A 469 -0.89 1.72 -12.97
CA THR A 469 -2.01 2.46 -13.58
C THR A 469 -1.57 3.14 -14.88
N ASP A 470 -0.30 2.95 -15.25
CA ASP A 470 0.42 3.60 -16.34
C ASP A 470 1.02 2.57 -17.31
N GLU A 471 0.61 1.31 -17.22
CA GLU A 471 1.02 0.27 -18.16
C GLU A 471 0.20 0.30 -19.46
N LEU A 472 0.87 -0.02 -20.57
CA LEU A 472 0.20 -0.31 -21.84
C LEU A 472 -0.25 -1.77 -21.92
N GLY A 473 0.28 -2.62 -21.05
CA GLY A 473 -0.04 -4.03 -20.94
C GLY A 473 1.01 -4.82 -20.18
N PHE A 474 0.91 -6.14 -20.27
CA PHE A 474 1.80 -7.08 -19.59
C PHE A 474 2.41 -8.07 -20.58
N LYS A 475 3.60 -8.57 -20.25
CA LYS A 475 4.26 -9.66 -20.95
C LYS A 475 4.40 -10.82 -19.99
N VAL A 476 3.91 -11.97 -20.42
CA VAL A 476 4.07 -13.24 -19.70
C VAL A 476 5.22 -13.98 -20.33
N GLU A 477 6.16 -14.42 -19.51
CA GLU A 477 7.16 -15.39 -19.88
C GLU A 477 6.89 -16.71 -19.19
N HIS A 478 7.20 -17.81 -19.88
CA HIS A 478 7.14 -19.14 -19.31
C HIS A 478 8.50 -19.85 -19.40
N SER A 479 8.65 -20.91 -18.63
CA SER A 479 9.84 -21.76 -18.60
C SER A 479 9.43 -23.18 -18.20
N THR A 480 10.19 -24.18 -18.65
CA THR A 480 10.01 -25.60 -18.26
C THR A 480 11.06 -26.10 -17.27
N ASP A 481 12.12 -25.32 -17.04
CA ASP A 481 13.23 -25.65 -16.13
C ASP A 481 13.41 -24.61 -15.00
N GLY A 482 12.67 -23.51 -15.04
CA GLY A 482 12.75 -22.39 -14.10
C GLY A 482 13.97 -21.48 -14.32
N ALA A 483 14.77 -21.72 -15.37
CA ALA A 483 16.01 -21.02 -15.64
C ALA A 483 16.03 -20.37 -17.03
N THR A 484 15.52 -21.08 -18.04
CA THR A 484 15.44 -20.64 -19.43
C THR A 484 14.03 -20.14 -19.73
N TRP A 485 13.91 -18.85 -20.06
CA TRP A 485 12.62 -18.17 -20.21
C TRP A 485 12.34 -17.83 -21.67
N SER A 486 11.09 -18.00 -22.09
CA SER A 486 10.58 -17.59 -23.40
C SER A 486 9.33 -16.73 -23.26
N SER A 487 9.19 -15.75 -24.16
CA SER A 487 7.95 -14.95 -24.28
C SER A 487 6.79 -15.87 -24.62
N PHE A 488 5.71 -15.76 -23.85
CA PHE A 488 4.53 -16.59 -23.97
C PHE A 488 3.32 -15.79 -24.45
N LEU A 489 2.89 -14.77 -23.67
CA LEU A 489 1.70 -13.96 -23.97
C LEU A 489 1.99 -12.47 -23.85
N THR A 490 1.18 -11.68 -24.55
CA THR A 490 1.02 -10.24 -24.33
C THR A 490 -0.41 -9.98 -23.92
N LEU A 491 -0.59 -9.36 -22.76
CA LEU A 491 -1.90 -9.04 -22.19
C LEU A 491 -2.13 -7.53 -22.29
N ALA A 492 -3.39 -7.11 -22.39
CA ALA A 492 -3.76 -5.70 -22.38
C ALA A 492 -3.57 -5.09 -20.98
N ALA A 493 -3.55 -3.76 -20.88
CA ALA A 493 -3.57 -3.04 -19.60
C ALA A 493 -4.76 -3.47 -18.73
N ASN A 494 -4.62 -3.36 -17.39
CA ASN A 494 -5.60 -3.78 -16.39
C ASN A 494 -5.97 -5.29 -16.40
N THR A 495 -5.17 -6.15 -17.05
CA THR A 495 -5.40 -7.60 -17.00
C THR A 495 -4.86 -8.18 -15.70
N THR A 496 -5.60 -9.07 -15.03
CA THR A 496 -5.20 -9.71 -13.76
C THR A 496 -5.16 -11.25 -13.82
N SER A 497 -5.45 -11.84 -14.99
CA SER A 497 -5.42 -13.29 -15.19
C SER A 497 -5.14 -13.65 -16.64
N PHE A 498 -4.56 -14.83 -16.87
CA PHE A 498 -4.45 -15.43 -18.19
C PHE A 498 -4.63 -16.95 -18.12
N VAL A 499 -4.85 -17.54 -19.29
CA VAL A 499 -5.07 -18.98 -19.45
C VAL A 499 -3.99 -19.53 -20.40
N ASP A 500 -3.27 -20.55 -19.95
CA ASP A 500 -2.36 -21.33 -20.78
C ASP A 500 -3.08 -22.60 -21.26
N GLN A 501 -3.31 -22.71 -22.58
CA GLN A 501 -4.04 -23.83 -23.20
C GLN A 501 -3.12 -24.99 -23.62
N SER A 502 -1.89 -25.03 -23.10
CA SER A 502 -0.90 -26.05 -23.43
C SER A 502 -0.45 -26.93 -22.25
N PRO A 503 -1.36 -27.38 -21.35
CA PRO A 503 -0.96 -28.31 -20.30
C PRO A 503 -0.44 -29.61 -20.93
N VAL A 504 0.71 -30.08 -20.45
CA VAL A 504 1.30 -31.35 -20.86
C VAL A 504 1.57 -32.20 -19.63
N CYS A 505 0.98 -33.38 -19.60
CA CYS A 505 1.16 -34.35 -18.51
C CYS A 505 2.63 -34.67 -18.28
N GLY A 506 3.02 -34.77 -17.00
CA GLY A 506 4.40 -35.00 -16.58
C GLY A 506 5.36 -33.83 -16.85
N SER A 507 4.86 -32.71 -17.39
CA SER A 507 5.63 -31.48 -17.52
C SER A 507 5.38 -30.56 -16.34
N GLN A 508 6.29 -29.62 -16.13
CA GLN A 508 6.13 -28.53 -15.18
C GLN A 508 6.32 -27.23 -15.95
N PHE A 509 5.53 -26.22 -15.58
CA PHE A 509 5.69 -24.86 -16.09
C PHE A 509 5.98 -23.90 -14.95
N PHE A 510 6.75 -22.87 -15.30
CA PHE A 510 7.04 -21.72 -14.47
C PHE A 510 6.60 -20.48 -15.23
N TYR A 511 5.97 -19.53 -14.55
CA TYR A 511 5.51 -18.28 -15.13
C TYR A 511 6.10 -17.10 -14.37
N ARG A 512 6.37 -16.02 -15.09
CA ARG A 512 6.65 -14.69 -14.53
C ARG A 512 6.04 -13.63 -15.44
N VAL A 513 5.63 -12.51 -14.86
CA VAL A 513 4.95 -11.43 -15.59
C VAL A 513 5.66 -10.12 -15.30
N TYR A 514 5.79 -9.26 -16.30
CA TYR A 514 6.15 -7.85 -16.11
C TYR A 514 5.17 -6.95 -16.84
N ALA A 515 4.98 -5.74 -16.32
CA ALA A 515 4.23 -4.67 -16.94
C ALA A 515 5.15 -3.84 -17.84
N TYR A 516 4.63 -3.22 -18.90
CA TYR A 516 5.41 -2.36 -19.78
C TYR A 516 4.66 -1.10 -20.20
N ASN A 517 5.40 -0.02 -20.43
CA ASN A 517 4.91 1.21 -21.06
C ASN A 517 5.93 1.73 -22.09
N GLN A 518 5.78 2.98 -22.53
CA GLN A 518 6.70 3.59 -23.51
C GLN A 518 8.13 3.79 -22.96
N ASN A 519 8.29 3.85 -21.63
CA ASN A 519 9.56 4.08 -20.96
C ASN A 519 10.35 2.78 -20.71
N GLY A 520 9.68 1.63 -20.74
CA GLY A 520 10.31 0.33 -20.61
C GLY A 520 9.47 -0.69 -19.84
N ASN A 521 10.17 -1.66 -19.26
CA ASN A 521 9.58 -2.79 -18.55
C ASN A 521 9.77 -2.61 -17.04
N SER A 522 8.77 -3.04 -16.28
CA SER A 522 8.90 -3.22 -14.84
C SER A 522 9.90 -4.35 -14.52
N SER A 523 10.24 -4.49 -13.23
CA SER A 523 10.78 -5.78 -12.75
C SER A 523 9.75 -6.90 -12.96
N TYR A 524 10.21 -8.15 -12.91
CA TYR A 524 9.31 -9.30 -12.94
C TYR A 524 8.56 -9.47 -11.62
N SER A 525 7.38 -10.08 -11.70
CA SER A 525 6.67 -10.65 -10.55
C SER A 525 7.47 -11.76 -9.87
N ASN A 526 6.92 -12.28 -8.76
CA ASN A 526 7.32 -13.60 -8.28
C ASN A 526 7.09 -14.69 -9.36
N ILE A 527 7.77 -15.82 -9.22
CA ILE A 527 7.58 -16.97 -10.09
C ILE A 527 6.41 -17.81 -9.56
N ALA A 528 5.46 -18.14 -10.44
CA ALA A 528 4.45 -19.15 -10.18
C ALA A 528 4.84 -20.46 -10.85
N THR A 529 4.47 -21.60 -10.26
CA THR A 529 4.73 -22.91 -10.84
C THR A 529 3.53 -23.83 -10.71
N THR A 530 3.33 -24.67 -11.72
CA THR A 530 2.28 -25.70 -11.71
C THR A 530 2.66 -26.92 -10.86
N GLY A 531 3.94 -27.06 -10.50
CA GLY A 531 4.47 -28.37 -10.13
C GLY A 531 4.48 -29.32 -11.34
N LEU A 532 4.79 -30.59 -11.11
CA LEU A 532 4.59 -31.61 -12.13
C LEU A 532 3.09 -31.82 -12.34
N ILE A 533 2.62 -31.63 -13.57
CA ILE A 533 1.22 -31.86 -13.94
C ILE A 533 0.95 -33.35 -13.91
N ASP A 534 0.18 -33.79 -12.91
CA ASP A 534 -0.32 -35.15 -12.82
C ASP A 534 -1.67 -35.27 -13.54
N CYS A 535 -1.69 -36.08 -14.59
CA CYS A 535 -2.90 -36.40 -15.35
C CYS A 535 -3.47 -37.76 -14.96
N SER A 536 -3.24 -38.20 -13.72
CA SER A 536 -3.81 -39.45 -13.25
C SER A 536 -5.31 -39.30 -12.97
N PRO A 537 -6.13 -40.31 -13.30
CA PRO A 537 -7.50 -40.36 -12.81
C PRO A 537 -7.48 -40.46 -11.28
N PRO A 538 -8.62 -40.18 -10.59
CA PRO A 538 -8.67 -40.20 -9.13
C PRO A 538 -8.17 -41.53 -8.56
N ALA A 539 -7.41 -41.51 -7.46
CA ALA A 539 -7.02 -42.75 -6.80
C ALA A 539 -8.26 -43.57 -6.36
N PRO A 540 -8.18 -44.91 -6.33
CA PRO A 540 -9.23 -45.73 -5.74
C PRO A 540 -9.54 -45.28 -4.30
N LEU A 541 -10.82 -45.21 -3.97
CA LEU A 541 -11.33 -44.87 -2.65
C LEU A 541 -10.89 -45.92 -1.63
N THR A 542 -10.44 -45.45 -0.47
CA THR A 542 -10.14 -46.28 0.70
C THR A 542 -11.17 -46.01 1.81
N ASP A 543 -11.24 -46.92 2.78
CA ASP A 543 -12.08 -46.77 3.99
C ASP A 543 -13.57 -46.53 3.73
N ILE A 544 -14.11 -47.10 2.65
CA ILE A 544 -15.55 -47.03 2.33
C ILE A 544 -16.34 -47.74 3.44
N ARG A 545 -17.16 -46.98 4.16
CA ARG A 545 -18.06 -47.49 5.19
C ARG A 545 -19.39 -47.85 4.56
N VAL A 546 -19.84 -49.06 4.86
CA VAL A 546 -21.07 -49.64 4.30
C VAL A 546 -21.96 -50.08 5.45
N LEU A 547 -23.11 -49.44 5.60
CA LEU A 547 -24.07 -49.70 6.67
C LEU A 547 -25.39 -50.19 6.07
N PRO A 548 -25.60 -51.52 5.99
CA PRO A 548 -26.87 -52.07 5.51
C PRO A 548 -27.96 -51.95 6.59
N SER A 549 -29.19 -51.76 6.12
CA SER A 549 -30.44 -51.87 6.86
C SER A 549 -31.32 -52.95 6.22
N ILE A 550 -32.58 -53.08 6.67
CA ILE A 550 -33.55 -54.01 6.09
C ILE A 550 -33.99 -53.64 4.67
N SER A 551 -33.88 -52.37 4.29
CA SER A 551 -34.36 -51.86 2.99
C SER A 551 -33.53 -50.70 2.44
N SER A 552 -32.33 -50.48 2.98
CA SER A 552 -31.43 -49.43 2.53
C SER A 552 -29.97 -49.80 2.80
N ILE A 553 -29.05 -49.15 2.12
CA ILE A 553 -27.61 -49.22 2.37
C ILE A 553 -27.10 -47.78 2.43
N THR A 554 -26.44 -47.42 3.53
CA THR A 554 -25.75 -46.13 3.65
C THR A 554 -24.28 -46.33 3.33
N LEU A 555 -23.76 -45.49 2.43
CA LEU A 555 -22.36 -45.45 2.04
C LEU A 555 -21.75 -44.13 2.53
N ASP A 556 -20.52 -44.22 3.04
CA ASP A 556 -19.75 -43.07 3.48
C ASP A 556 -18.26 -43.32 3.20
N TRP A 557 -17.52 -42.28 2.80
CA TRP A 557 -16.09 -42.37 2.52
C TRP A 557 -15.43 -40.99 2.67
N GLN A 558 -14.11 -40.95 2.68
CA GLN A 558 -13.35 -39.69 2.67
C GLN A 558 -13.15 -39.23 1.22
N THR A 559 -13.49 -37.98 0.94
CA THR A 559 -13.24 -37.35 -0.37
C THR A 559 -11.83 -36.78 -0.40
N SER A 560 -11.08 -37.06 -1.47
CA SER A 560 -9.67 -36.68 -1.58
C SER A 560 -9.44 -35.27 -2.13
N ASN A 561 -10.33 -34.74 -2.97
CA ASN A 561 -10.27 -33.40 -3.56
C ASN A 561 -11.67 -32.90 -3.95
N ASN A 562 -11.84 -31.58 -4.11
CA ASN A 562 -13.11 -30.96 -4.48
C ASN A 562 -13.46 -31.14 -5.98
N ASP A 563 -12.49 -31.49 -6.83
CA ASP A 563 -12.66 -31.60 -8.28
C ASP A 563 -12.95 -33.03 -8.76
N VAL A 564 -13.40 -33.90 -7.86
CA VAL A 564 -13.74 -35.30 -8.15
C VAL A 564 -15.25 -35.49 -8.02
N THR A 565 -15.87 -36.00 -9.08
CA THR A 565 -17.28 -36.41 -9.09
C THR A 565 -17.38 -37.92 -8.86
N TYR A 566 -18.44 -38.35 -8.18
CA TYR A 566 -18.68 -39.77 -7.89
C TYR A 566 -20.04 -40.21 -8.41
N VAL A 567 -20.07 -41.37 -9.08
CA VAL A 567 -21.30 -42.04 -9.52
C VAL A 567 -21.38 -43.41 -8.86
N VAL A 568 -22.50 -43.69 -8.18
CA VAL A 568 -22.76 -44.99 -7.55
C VAL A 568 -23.74 -45.80 -8.40
N GLN A 569 -23.36 -47.01 -8.76
CA GLN A 569 -24.22 -48.00 -9.40
C GLN A 569 -24.48 -49.15 -8.43
N ILE A 570 -25.70 -49.66 -8.43
CA ILE A 570 -26.13 -50.77 -7.57
C ILE A 570 -26.91 -51.81 -8.38
N GLN A 571 -26.51 -53.06 -8.26
CA GLN A 571 -27.06 -54.20 -8.99
C GLN A 571 -27.46 -55.31 -8.02
N ASP A 572 -28.63 -55.91 -8.23
CA ASP A 572 -29.01 -57.15 -7.56
C ASP A 572 -28.18 -58.31 -8.12
N GLU A 573 -27.54 -59.08 -7.24
CA GLU A 573 -26.56 -60.11 -7.62
C GLU A 573 -27.19 -61.24 -8.47
N LEU A 574 -28.45 -61.59 -8.21
CA LEU A 574 -29.12 -62.76 -8.80
C LEU A 574 -29.83 -62.43 -10.10
N SER A 575 -30.55 -61.31 -10.13
CA SER A 575 -31.33 -60.88 -11.28
C SER A 575 -30.49 -60.10 -12.29
N ARG A 576 -29.32 -59.59 -11.89
CA ARG A 576 -28.50 -58.62 -12.64
C ARG A 576 -29.28 -57.40 -13.12
N MET A 577 -30.47 -57.16 -12.56
CA MET A 577 -31.26 -55.99 -12.87
C MET A 577 -30.65 -54.80 -12.12
N MET A 578 -30.36 -53.74 -12.86
CA MET A 578 -29.88 -52.49 -12.25
C MET A 578 -31.02 -51.86 -11.45
N ALA A 579 -30.76 -51.54 -10.17
CA ALA A 579 -31.73 -50.80 -9.37
C ALA A 579 -31.69 -49.28 -9.66
N LEU A 580 -30.65 -48.79 -10.36
CA LEU A 580 -30.54 -47.44 -10.93
C LEU A 580 -29.87 -47.49 -12.32
N ASP A 581 -30.61 -47.18 -13.39
CA ASP A 581 -30.18 -47.34 -14.80
C ASP A 581 -29.18 -46.27 -15.29
N GLN A 582 -29.07 -45.13 -14.60
CA GLN A 582 -28.12 -44.03 -14.95
C GLN A 582 -26.99 -43.86 -13.91
N GLY A 583 -26.98 -44.65 -12.83
CA GLY A 583 -26.16 -44.36 -11.64
C GLY A 583 -26.65 -43.14 -10.85
N LEU A 584 -26.20 -42.98 -9.61
CA LEU A 584 -26.50 -41.82 -8.76
C LEU A 584 -25.25 -40.95 -8.63
N GLU A 585 -25.31 -39.72 -9.13
CA GLU A 585 -24.30 -38.70 -8.84
C GLU A 585 -24.35 -38.32 -7.36
N ILE A 586 -23.17 -38.30 -6.73
CA ILE A 586 -23.01 -38.01 -5.31
C ILE A 586 -22.53 -36.58 -5.13
N ASN A 587 -23.37 -35.79 -4.49
CA ASN A 587 -23.16 -34.39 -4.17
C ASN A 587 -23.08 -34.12 -2.66
N GLN A 588 -23.29 -35.16 -1.83
CA GLN A 588 -23.11 -35.14 -0.38
C GLN A 588 -22.89 -36.54 0.19
N LEU A 589 -22.09 -36.64 1.25
CA LEU A 589 -21.88 -37.86 2.04
C LEU A 589 -22.29 -37.62 3.49
N PRO A 590 -22.78 -38.65 4.21
CA PRO A 590 -23.05 -40.01 3.74
C PRO A 590 -24.27 -40.07 2.80
N ILE A 591 -24.29 -41.04 1.87
CA ILE A 591 -25.42 -41.27 0.95
C ILE A 591 -26.21 -42.52 1.35
N THR A 592 -27.53 -42.44 1.36
CA THR A 592 -28.42 -43.58 1.67
C THR A 592 -29.18 -44.05 0.43
N LEU A 593 -28.84 -45.23 -0.07
CA LEU A 593 -29.57 -45.93 -1.13
C LEU A 593 -30.79 -46.63 -0.50
N SER A 594 -32.00 -46.16 -0.79
CA SER A 594 -33.24 -46.66 -0.17
C SER A 594 -34.08 -47.49 -1.14
N GLY A 595 -35.04 -48.26 -0.63
CA GLY A 595 -35.99 -49.04 -1.44
C GLY A 595 -35.46 -50.41 -1.89
N LEU A 596 -34.46 -50.93 -1.20
CA LEU A 596 -33.84 -52.22 -1.51
C LEU A 596 -34.66 -53.38 -0.90
N GLU A 597 -34.63 -54.55 -1.55
CA GLU A 597 -35.28 -55.75 -1.05
C GLU A 597 -34.53 -56.30 0.17
N LYS A 598 -35.28 -56.83 1.15
CA LYS A 598 -34.73 -57.37 2.39
C LYS A 598 -34.04 -58.72 2.16
N GLY A 599 -32.92 -58.96 2.82
CA GLY A 599 -32.17 -60.21 2.69
C GLY A 599 -31.59 -60.45 1.30
N THR A 600 -31.47 -59.41 0.48
CA THR A 600 -30.99 -59.45 -0.90
C THR A 600 -29.53 -58.97 -0.96
N THR A 601 -28.71 -59.65 -1.75
CA THR A 601 -27.31 -59.27 -1.98
C THR A 601 -27.21 -58.31 -3.15
N TYR A 602 -26.53 -57.19 -2.92
CA TYR A 602 -26.26 -56.16 -3.91
C TYR A 602 -24.77 -56.04 -4.18
N ILE A 603 -24.43 -55.77 -5.43
CA ILE A 603 -23.10 -55.35 -5.87
C ILE A 603 -23.15 -53.85 -6.10
N ILE A 604 -22.30 -53.11 -5.40
CA ILE A 604 -22.17 -51.66 -5.51
C ILE A 604 -20.85 -51.33 -6.20
N THR A 605 -20.92 -50.50 -7.24
CA THR A 605 -19.74 -49.98 -7.95
C THR A 605 -19.71 -48.47 -7.79
N ILE A 606 -18.57 -47.93 -7.37
CA ILE A 606 -18.37 -46.49 -7.23
C ILE A 606 -17.37 -46.05 -8.28
N THR A 607 -17.77 -45.13 -9.14
CA THR A 607 -16.94 -44.57 -10.19
C THR A 607 -16.56 -43.15 -9.81
N ALA A 608 -15.26 -42.86 -9.69
CA ALA A 608 -14.73 -41.54 -9.40
C ALA A 608 -14.15 -40.92 -10.69
N THR A 609 -14.48 -39.68 -11.00
CA THR A 609 -14.04 -38.99 -12.23
C THR A 609 -13.51 -37.59 -11.92
N ASN A 610 -12.36 -37.24 -12.49
CA ASN A 610 -11.83 -35.88 -12.57
C ASN A 610 -11.63 -35.48 -14.06
N ASP A 611 -11.08 -34.30 -14.31
CA ASP A 611 -10.79 -33.79 -15.66
C ASP A 611 -9.78 -34.64 -16.46
N PHE A 612 -9.06 -35.55 -15.80
CA PHE A 612 -8.01 -36.38 -16.40
C PHE A 612 -8.41 -37.85 -16.58
N GLY A 613 -9.55 -38.27 -16.03
CA GLY A 613 -10.10 -39.58 -16.28
C GLY A 613 -10.94 -40.14 -15.14
N THR A 614 -11.18 -41.44 -15.23
CA THR A 614 -12.12 -42.15 -14.37
C THR A 614 -11.46 -43.37 -13.75
N THR A 615 -11.73 -43.59 -12.47
CA THR A 615 -11.37 -44.79 -11.72
C THR A 615 -12.63 -45.49 -11.23
N VAL A 616 -12.76 -46.76 -11.59
CA VAL A 616 -13.82 -47.63 -11.08
C VAL A 616 -13.28 -48.36 -9.86
N ASN A 617 -13.93 -48.20 -8.71
CA ASN A 617 -13.55 -48.87 -7.48
C ASN A 617 -13.92 -50.35 -7.50
N ASP A 618 -13.19 -51.15 -6.72
CA ASP A 618 -13.51 -52.56 -6.53
C ASP A 618 -14.97 -52.73 -6.08
N PRO A 619 -15.72 -53.67 -6.68
CA PRO A 619 -17.12 -53.86 -6.33
C PRO A 619 -17.31 -54.25 -4.87
N ILE A 620 -18.28 -53.61 -4.22
CA ILE A 620 -18.64 -53.89 -2.84
C ILE A 620 -19.87 -54.80 -2.85
N THR A 621 -19.71 -56.03 -2.37
CA THR A 621 -20.82 -56.96 -2.17
C THR A 621 -21.37 -56.80 -0.75
N VAL A 622 -22.65 -56.47 -0.65
CA VAL A 622 -23.32 -56.24 0.63
C VAL A 622 -24.74 -56.80 0.60
N LYS A 623 -25.15 -57.42 1.71
CA LYS A 623 -26.49 -57.99 1.87
C LYS A 623 -27.33 -57.13 2.80
N THR A 624 -28.55 -56.78 2.39
CA THR A 624 -29.52 -56.11 3.27
C THR A 624 -29.93 -57.05 4.41
N MET A 625 -30.30 -56.48 5.56
CA MET A 625 -30.68 -57.27 6.72
C MET A 625 -31.99 -58.02 6.46
N SER A 626 -32.07 -59.27 6.91
CA SER A 626 -33.29 -60.09 6.77
C SER A 626 -34.33 -59.81 7.86
N GLU A 627 -33.90 -59.23 8.99
CA GLU A 627 -34.71 -58.86 10.15
C GLU A 627 -34.15 -57.56 10.79
N VAL A 628 -34.98 -56.82 11.54
CA VAL A 628 -34.54 -55.62 12.26
C VAL A 628 -33.68 -56.05 13.45
N VAL A 629 -32.38 -55.76 13.41
CA VAL A 629 -31.49 -55.99 14.56
C VAL A 629 -31.64 -54.82 15.54
N TYR A 630 -32.37 -55.03 16.64
CA TYR A 630 -32.29 -54.15 17.81
C TYR A 630 -30.99 -54.45 18.57
N LEU A 631 -29.99 -53.57 18.50
CA LEU A 631 -28.89 -53.59 19.46
C LEU A 631 -29.39 -52.98 20.78
N PRO A 632 -29.47 -53.74 21.90
CA PRO A 632 -29.76 -53.14 23.19
C PRO A 632 -28.60 -52.22 23.59
N LEU A 633 -28.91 -50.96 23.87
CA LEU A 633 -27.99 -50.02 24.52
C LEU A 633 -27.54 -50.63 25.85
N THR A 634 -26.32 -51.17 25.89
CA THR A 634 -25.66 -51.51 27.15
C THR A 634 -24.97 -50.26 27.65
N SER A 635 -25.63 -49.55 28.59
CA SER A 635 -24.95 -48.58 29.45
C SER A 635 -23.91 -49.32 30.29
N LYS A 636 -22.63 -48.93 30.20
CA LYS A 636 -21.64 -49.30 31.22
C LYS A 636 -21.32 -48.09 32.09
N GLN A 637 -21.43 -48.34 33.40
CA GLN A 637 -20.98 -47.53 34.53
C GLN A 637 -19.51 -47.19 34.46
#